data_AF-W1U5I7-F1
#
_entry.id   AF-W1U5I7-F1
#
_cell.length_a   1.000
_cell.length_b   1.000
_cell.length_c   1.000
_cell.angle_alpha   90.00
_cell.angle_beta   90.00
_cell.angle_gamma   90.00
#
_symmetry.space_group_name_H-M   'P 1'
#
loop_
_entity.id
_entity.type
_entity.pdbx_description
1 polymer ?
#
loop_
_entity_poly.entity_id
_entity_poly.type
_entity_poly.pdbx_seq_one_letter_code
_entity_poly.pdbx_strand_id
1 'polypeptide(L)'
;SVSYERQIKDYVNENKSSKRGIRKDAVLCDEWIITSDKEFFEKLSQEQTRKFFETAKNYFAENYGETNVAYASVHLDESTPHMHLGIVPMRNGKLSSKVMFNREELKHIQEDLPKYMNEHGFELQRGKRDSKEQHLSVADYKE
;
A
#
# COMPACT_ATOMS: atom_id res chain seq x y z
N SER A 1 0.80 -5.66 23.06
CA SER A 1 1.24 -5.30 21.69
C SER A 1 1.37 -3.79 21.62
N VAL A 2 2.33 -3.27 20.85
CA VAL A 2 2.38 -1.84 20.51
C VAL A 2 1.37 -1.60 19.38
N SER A 3 0.54 -0.56 19.47
CA SER A 3 -0.40 -0.21 18.39
C SER A 3 0.34 0.39 17.20
N TYR A 4 -0.20 0.24 15.98
CA TYR A 4 0.36 0.89 14.79
C TYR A 4 0.50 2.41 14.97
N GLU A 5 -0.50 3.04 15.60
CA GLU A 5 -0.47 4.47 15.90
C GLU A 5 0.78 4.86 16.71
N ARG A 6 1.10 4.10 17.77
CA ARG A 6 2.27 4.38 18.60
C ARG A 6 3.56 4.15 17.83
N GLN A 7 3.69 3.01 17.15
CA GLN A 7 4.87 2.69 16.34
C GLN A 7 5.17 3.77 15.29
N ILE A 8 4.13 4.21 14.56
CA ILE A 8 4.28 5.23 13.51
C ILE A 8 4.62 6.60 14.13
N LYS A 9 3.96 6.98 15.23
CA LYS A 9 4.26 8.25 15.91
C LYS A 9 5.69 8.29 16.44
N ASP A 10 6.17 7.20 17.03
CA ASP A 10 7.54 7.09 17.54
C ASP A 10 8.54 7.24 16.39
N TYR A 11 8.37 6.47 15.30
CA TYR A 11 9.16 6.59 14.08
C TYR A 11 9.19 8.02 13.51
N VAL A 12 8.03 8.66 13.35
CA VAL A 12 7.96 10.02 12.80
C VAL A 12 8.62 11.03 13.74
N ASN A 13 8.45 10.89 15.05
CA ASN A 13 9.04 11.83 16.01
C ASN A 13 10.57 11.76 16.04
N GLU A 14 11.14 10.56 15.88
CA GLU A 14 12.58 10.33 15.82
C GLU A 14 13.20 10.85 14.52
N ASN A 15 12.46 10.80 13.40
CA ASN A 15 13.00 11.08 12.07
C ASN A 15 12.59 12.44 11.48
N LYS A 16 11.65 13.17 12.09
CA LYS A 16 11.22 14.49 11.57
C LYS A 16 12.25 15.58 11.82
N SER A 17 12.47 16.38 10.79
CA SER A 17 13.35 17.56 10.86
C SER A 17 12.75 18.70 11.70
N SER A 18 11.41 18.79 11.77
CA SER A 18 10.73 19.84 12.52
C SER A 18 10.65 19.51 14.00
N LYS A 19 10.91 20.49 14.87
CA LYS A 19 10.66 20.37 16.32
C LYS A 19 9.18 20.43 16.70
N ARG A 20 8.30 20.89 15.78
CA ARG A 20 6.84 20.96 16.04
C ARG A 20 6.24 19.56 16.23
N GLY A 21 5.24 19.45 17.08
CA GLY A 21 4.48 18.21 17.24
C GLY A 21 3.77 17.80 15.94
N ILE A 22 3.50 16.50 15.80
CA ILE A 22 2.66 15.96 14.73
C ILE A 22 1.25 16.54 14.92
N ARG A 23 0.63 17.03 13.84
CA ARG A 23 -0.72 17.57 13.92
C ARG A 23 -1.71 16.44 14.25
N LYS A 24 -2.77 16.75 15.00
CA LYS A 24 -3.80 15.78 15.40
C LYS A 24 -4.57 15.17 14.21
N ASP A 25 -4.62 15.90 13.10
CA ASP A 25 -5.29 15.54 11.84
C ASP A 25 -4.29 15.04 10.79
N ALA A 26 -3.04 14.73 11.18
CA ALA A 26 -2.06 14.20 10.25
C ALA A 26 -2.45 12.79 9.80
N VAL A 27 -2.37 12.55 8.49
CA VAL A 27 -2.35 11.19 7.95
C VAL A 27 -1.03 10.56 8.40
N LEU A 28 -1.11 9.63 9.35
CA LEU A 28 0.05 8.93 9.89
C LEU A 28 0.55 7.86 8.92
N CYS A 29 -0.36 7.25 8.18
CA CYS A 29 -0.08 6.17 7.26
C CYS A 29 -1.18 6.13 6.19
N ASP A 30 -0.78 5.83 4.96
CA ASP A 30 -1.66 5.51 3.85
C ASP A 30 -1.72 3.99 3.74
N GLU A 31 -2.90 3.41 4.02
CA GLU A 31 -3.13 1.97 3.90
C GLU A 31 -3.51 1.62 2.46
N TRP A 32 -2.74 0.71 1.86
CA TRP A 32 -2.92 0.18 0.53
C TRP A 32 -3.49 -1.22 0.60
N ILE A 33 -4.61 -1.44 -0.10
CA ILE A 33 -5.12 -2.79 -0.37
C ILE A 33 -4.45 -3.30 -1.63
N ILE A 34 -3.68 -4.37 -1.50
CA ILE A 34 -3.05 -5.07 -2.62
C ILE A 34 -3.77 -6.39 -2.84
N THR A 35 -4.38 -6.57 -3.99
CA THR A 35 -5.11 -7.79 -4.36
C THR A 35 -5.30 -7.87 -5.88
N SER A 36 -6.02 -8.90 -6.32
CA SER A 36 -6.53 -9.14 -7.67
C SER A 36 -7.89 -9.84 -7.55
N ASP A 37 -8.40 -10.42 -8.62
CA ASP A 37 -9.58 -11.28 -8.56
C ASP A 37 -9.26 -12.70 -8.05
N LYS A 38 -10.33 -13.47 -7.80
CA LYS A 38 -10.22 -14.85 -7.33
C LYS A 38 -9.55 -15.76 -8.36
N GLU A 39 -9.85 -15.60 -9.64
CA GLU A 39 -9.31 -16.42 -10.73
C GLU A 39 -7.79 -16.28 -10.86
N PHE A 40 -7.25 -15.10 -10.57
CA PHE A 40 -5.80 -14.88 -10.51
C PHE A 40 -5.17 -15.73 -9.40
N PHE A 41 -5.70 -15.65 -8.17
CA PHE A 41 -5.11 -16.37 -7.04
C PHE A 41 -5.32 -17.89 -7.08
N GLU A 42 -6.40 -18.38 -7.70
CA GLU A 42 -6.63 -19.82 -7.89
C GLU A 42 -5.54 -20.50 -8.75
N LYS A 43 -4.80 -19.73 -9.55
CA LYS A 43 -3.67 -20.21 -10.37
C LYS A 43 -2.35 -20.27 -9.60
N LEU A 44 -2.28 -19.69 -8.41
CA LEU A 44 -1.05 -19.56 -7.65
C LEU A 44 -0.98 -20.57 -6.51
N SER A 45 0.20 -21.15 -6.30
CA SER A 45 0.51 -21.87 -5.07
C SER A 45 0.58 -20.91 -3.87
N GLN A 46 0.62 -21.45 -2.65
CA GLN A 46 0.81 -20.64 -1.45
C GLN A 46 2.15 -19.86 -1.48
N GLU A 47 3.21 -20.48 -2.00
CA GLU A 47 4.52 -19.83 -2.15
C GLU A 47 4.46 -18.70 -3.18
N GLN A 48 3.79 -18.92 -4.32
CA GLN A 48 3.61 -17.89 -5.35
C GLN A 48 2.74 -16.74 -4.84
N THR A 49 1.68 -17.03 -4.08
CA THR A 49 0.84 -16.03 -3.42
C THR A 49 1.64 -15.20 -2.41
N ARG A 50 2.49 -15.84 -1.60
CA ARG A 50 3.41 -15.12 -0.71
C ARG A 50 4.35 -14.21 -1.49
N LYS A 51 4.97 -14.74 -2.55
CA LYS A 51 5.87 -13.98 -3.42
C LYS A 51 5.16 -12.79 -4.05
N PHE A 52 3.89 -12.92 -4.45
CA PHE A 52 3.08 -11.81 -4.97
C PHE A 52 3.02 -10.65 -3.98
N PHE A 53 2.67 -10.91 -2.73
CA PHE A 53 2.59 -9.85 -1.72
C PHE A 53 3.96 -9.29 -1.32
N GLU A 54 4.99 -10.13 -1.25
CA GLU A 54 6.37 -9.68 -1.00
C GLU A 54 6.88 -8.79 -2.14
N THR A 55 6.62 -9.14 -3.40
CA THR A 55 6.95 -8.31 -4.57
C THR A 55 6.22 -6.97 -4.53
N ALA A 56 4.92 -6.96 -4.23
CA ALA A 56 4.17 -5.71 -4.09
C ALA A 56 4.71 -4.85 -2.93
N LYS A 57 5.02 -5.45 -1.78
CA LYS A 57 5.67 -4.75 -0.66
C LYS A 57 7.01 -4.13 -1.10
N ASN A 58 7.83 -4.88 -1.84
CA ASN A 58 9.13 -4.41 -2.32
C ASN A 58 9.00 -3.21 -3.26
N TYR A 59 8.01 -3.20 -4.14
CA TYR A 59 7.70 -2.02 -4.96
C TYR A 59 7.55 -0.75 -4.12
N PHE A 60 6.75 -0.80 -3.04
CA PHE A 60 6.57 0.36 -2.17
C PHE A 60 7.82 0.67 -1.34
N ALA A 61 8.54 -0.35 -0.88
CA ALA A 61 9.79 -0.16 -0.12
C ALA A 61 10.88 0.52 -0.96
N GLU A 62 11.04 0.10 -2.22
CA GLU A 62 12.03 0.63 -3.16
C GLU A 62 11.70 2.07 -3.57
N ASN A 63 10.42 2.38 -3.84
CA ASN A 63 10.00 3.70 -4.32
C ASN A 63 9.76 4.73 -3.20
N TYR A 64 9.28 4.28 -2.04
CA TYR A 64 8.86 5.16 -0.94
C TYR A 64 9.69 4.99 0.33
N GLY A 65 10.63 4.05 0.37
CA GLY A 65 11.57 3.82 1.46
C GLY A 65 11.17 2.63 2.33
N GLU A 66 12.13 1.72 2.55
CA GLU A 66 11.90 0.50 3.32
C GLU A 66 11.44 0.78 4.76
N THR A 67 12.01 1.80 5.41
CA THR A 67 11.63 2.20 6.78
C THR A 67 10.24 2.83 6.87
N ASN A 68 9.65 3.23 5.74
CA ASN A 68 8.28 3.74 5.70
C ASN A 68 7.24 2.62 5.67
N VAL A 69 7.61 1.36 5.43
CA VAL A 69 6.68 0.23 5.53
C VAL A 69 6.41 -0.06 7.00
N ALA A 70 5.29 0.43 7.53
CA ALA A 70 4.91 0.25 8.93
C ALA A 70 4.43 -1.17 9.21
N TYR A 71 3.63 -1.73 8.30
CA TYR A 71 3.09 -3.08 8.38
C TYR A 71 2.70 -3.59 6.98
N ALA A 72 2.68 -4.92 6.84
CA ALA A 72 2.19 -5.63 5.67
C ALA A 72 1.46 -6.88 6.17
N SER A 73 0.13 -6.80 6.30
CA SER A 73 -0.72 -7.89 6.83
C SER A 73 -1.43 -8.58 5.67
N VAL A 74 -1.15 -9.87 5.48
CA VAL A 74 -1.79 -10.68 4.42
C VAL A 74 -2.94 -11.48 5.02
N HIS A 75 -4.15 -11.30 4.47
CA HIS A 75 -5.34 -12.05 4.85
C HIS A 75 -5.61 -13.12 3.79
N LEU A 76 -5.71 -14.38 4.22
CA LEU A 76 -5.98 -15.56 3.38
C LEU A 76 -7.29 -16.26 3.77
N ASP A 77 -7.91 -15.81 4.85
CA ASP A 77 -9.14 -16.34 5.46
C ASP A 77 -10.42 -15.66 4.96
N GLU A 78 -10.28 -14.62 4.15
CA GLU A 78 -11.39 -13.94 3.48
C GLU A 78 -11.66 -14.49 2.06
N SER A 79 -12.62 -13.92 1.33
CA SER A 79 -13.06 -14.44 0.02
C SER A 79 -11.98 -14.42 -1.07
N THR A 80 -11.02 -13.51 -0.99
CA THR A 80 -9.91 -13.40 -1.94
C THR A 80 -8.66 -12.94 -1.20
N PRO A 81 -7.50 -13.58 -1.41
CA PRO A 81 -6.25 -13.15 -0.80
C PRO A 81 -5.97 -11.66 -1.04
N HIS A 82 -5.66 -10.94 0.03
CA HIS A 82 -5.29 -9.53 -0.08
C HIS A 82 -4.33 -9.13 1.05
N MET A 83 -3.64 -8.01 0.84
CA MET A 83 -2.73 -7.44 1.82
C MET A 83 -3.16 -6.02 2.17
N HIS A 84 -3.20 -5.73 3.47
CA HIS A 84 -3.19 -4.37 4.02
C HIS A 84 -1.74 -3.93 4.21
N LEU A 85 -1.29 -2.99 3.40
CA LEU A 85 0.07 -2.46 3.41
C LEU A 85 0.06 -1.01 3.89
N GLY A 86 0.63 -0.77 5.08
CA GLY A 86 0.72 0.56 5.66
C GLY A 86 2.01 1.26 5.29
N ILE A 87 1.93 2.35 4.51
CA ILE A 87 3.08 3.20 4.18
C ILE A 87 3.02 4.51 4.96
N VAL A 88 4.05 4.83 5.74
CA VAL A 88 4.20 6.13 6.41
C VAL A 88 4.65 7.15 5.36
N PRO A 89 3.91 8.25 5.13
CA PRO A 89 4.25 9.20 4.07
C PRO A 89 5.34 10.18 4.49
N MET A 90 6.50 9.66 4.88
CA MET A 90 7.65 10.41 5.36
C MET A 90 8.69 10.56 4.25
N ARG A 91 9.03 11.80 3.86
CA ARG A 91 10.08 12.06 2.88
C ARG A 91 10.90 13.28 3.28
N ASN A 92 12.22 13.17 3.25
CA ASN A 92 13.15 14.25 3.62
C ASN A 92 12.83 14.86 4.99
N GLY A 93 12.55 13.99 5.98
CA GLY A 93 12.24 14.40 7.35
C GLY A 93 10.89 15.12 7.52
N LYS A 94 9.94 14.96 6.58
CA LYS A 94 8.60 15.57 6.62
C LYS A 94 7.51 14.51 6.39
N LEU A 95 6.52 14.47 7.29
CA LEU A 95 5.33 13.64 7.18
C LEU A 95 4.26 14.38 6.37
N SER A 96 3.93 13.89 5.17
CA SER A 96 2.93 14.51 4.32
C SER A 96 2.41 13.58 3.21
N SER A 97 1.30 12.86 3.48
CA SER A 97 0.55 12.07 2.47
C SER A 97 0.25 12.89 1.22
N LYS A 98 -0.24 14.14 1.40
CA LYS A 98 -0.53 15.08 0.29
C LYS A 98 0.63 15.27 -0.70
N VAL A 99 1.87 15.20 -0.23
CA VAL A 99 3.06 15.42 -1.07
C VAL A 99 3.51 14.10 -1.68
N MET A 100 3.51 13.02 -0.90
CA MET A 100 3.92 11.69 -1.36
C MET A 100 2.93 11.11 -2.36
N PHE A 101 1.65 10.97 -1.98
CA PHE A 101 0.61 10.34 -2.80
C PHE A 101 -0.36 11.39 -3.38
N ASN A 102 0.20 12.28 -4.20
CA ASN A 102 -0.60 13.22 -4.95
C ASN A 102 -1.27 12.56 -6.17
N ARG A 103 -2.10 13.30 -6.91
CA ARG A 103 -2.84 12.77 -8.07
C ARG A 103 -1.93 12.17 -9.16
N GLU A 104 -0.78 12.79 -9.42
CA GLU A 104 0.15 12.32 -10.45
C GLU A 104 0.81 11.03 -9.99
N GLU A 105 1.21 10.96 -8.73
CA GLU A 105 1.79 9.75 -8.13
C GLU A 105 0.81 8.57 -8.18
N LEU A 106 -0.45 8.78 -7.78
CA LEU A 106 -1.46 7.73 -7.84
C LEU A 106 -1.70 7.23 -9.27
N LYS A 107 -1.64 8.11 -10.27
CA LYS A 107 -1.71 7.71 -11.69
C LYS A 107 -0.48 6.94 -12.13
N HIS A 108 0.70 7.32 -11.65
CA HIS A 108 1.94 6.62 -11.92
C HIS A 108 1.90 5.20 -11.35
N ILE A 109 1.52 5.02 -10.09
CA ILE A 109 1.39 3.70 -9.44
C ILE A 109 0.43 2.80 -10.24
N GLN A 110 -0.72 3.33 -10.71
CA GLN A 110 -1.69 2.58 -11.52
C GLN A 110 -1.16 2.13 -12.89
N GLU A 111 -0.10 2.77 -13.40
CA GLU A 111 0.59 2.38 -14.63
C GLU A 111 1.75 1.43 -14.35
N ASP A 112 2.48 1.68 -13.26
CA ASP A 112 3.81 1.18 -13.04
C ASP A 112 3.83 -0.07 -12.15
N LEU A 113 3.05 -0.10 -11.07
CA LEU A 113 2.94 -1.28 -10.19
C LEU A 113 2.55 -2.54 -10.98
N PRO A 114 1.52 -2.55 -11.85
CA PRO A 114 1.22 -3.74 -12.63
C PRO A 114 2.38 -4.18 -13.53
N LYS A 115 3.16 -3.26 -14.11
CA LYS A 115 4.33 -3.60 -14.93
C LYS A 115 5.42 -4.25 -14.08
N TYR A 116 5.74 -3.63 -12.94
CA TYR A 116 6.69 -4.18 -11.97
C TYR A 116 6.29 -5.60 -11.56
N MET A 117 5.00 -5.85 -11.26
CA MET A 117 4.52 -7.19 -10.94
C MET A 117 4.70 -8.17 -12.12
N ASN A 118 4.44 -7.76 -13.36
CA ASN A 118 4.67 -8.59 -14.55
C ASN A 118 6.16 -8.91 -14.77
N GLU A 119 7.05 -7.95 -14.57
CA GLU A 119 8.51 -8.15 -14.66
C GLU A 119 9.01 -9.18 -13.62
N HIS A 120 8.28 -9.37 -12.53
CA HIS A 120 8.56 -10.36 -11.49
C HIS A 120 7.78 -11.68 -11.65
N GLY A 121 7.12 -11.87 -12.79
CA GLY A 121 6.51 -13.14 -13.19
C GLY A 121 5.03 -13.31 -12.85
N PHE A 122 4.30 -12.22 -12.56
CA PHE A 122 2.85 -12.27 -12.34
C PHE A 122 2.08 -11.75 -13.54
N GLU A 123 1.13 -12.52 -14.07
CA GLU A 123 0.31 -12.12 -15.22
C GLU A 123 -0.84 -11.19 -14.79
N LEU A 124 -0.61 -9.88 -14.83
CA LEU A 124 -1.58 -8.86 -14.44
C LEU A 124 -1.82 -7.85 -15.55
N GLN A 125 -3.06 -7.37 -15.66
CA GLN A 125 -3.38 -6.19 -16.47
C GLN A 125 -3.64 -5.00 -15.55
N ARG A 126 -3.20 -3.82 -15.97
CA ARG A 126 -3.56 -2.58 -15.28
C ARG A 126 -5.08 -2.36 -15.32
N GLY A 127 -5.60 -1.61 -14.34
CA GLY A 127 -6.96 -1.10 -14.39
C GLY A 127 -7.20 -0.19 -15.59
N LYS A 128 -8.48 -0.01 -15.96
CA LYS A 128 -8.90 0.85 -17.08
C LYS A 128 -8.39 2.28 -16.86
N ARG A 129 -7.65 2.79 -17.85
CA ARG A 129 -7.18 4.19 -17.84
C ARG A 129 -8.36 5.15 -17.83
N ASP A 130 -8.27 6.19 -17.01
CA ASP A 130 -9.33 7.20 -16.82
C ASP A 130 -10.69 6.57 -16.47
N SER A 131 -10.66 5.50 -15.67
CA SER A 131 -11.86 4.85 -15.14
C SER A 131 -12.78 5.86 -14.45
N LYS A 132 -14.09 5.70 -14.68
CA LYS A 132 -15.15 6.51 -14.06
C LYS A 132 -15.81 5.79 -12.87
N GLU A 133 -15.31 4.61 -12.51
CA GLU A 133 -15.80 3.84 -11.37
C GLU A 133 -15.62 4.64 -10.08
N GLN A 134 -16.61 4.56 -9.21
CA GLN A 134 -16.55 5.13 -7.88
C GLN A 134 -16.21 4.02 -6.88
N HIS A 135 -15.28 4.30 -5.98
CA HIS A 135 -14.94 3.36 -4.92
C HIS A 135 -16.15 3.19 -3.99
N LEU A 136 -16.56 1.93 -3.81
CA LEU A 136 -17.57 1.53 -2.83
C LEU A 136 -16.88 0.98 -1.59
N SER A 137 -17.47 1.21 -0.41
CA SER A 137 -17.01 0.51 0.78
C SER A 137 -17.22 -1.00 0.64
N VAL A 138 -16.53 -1.80 1.46
CA VAL A 138 -16.71 -3.27 1.44
C VAL A 138 -18.16 -3.67 1.74
N ALA A 139 -18.86 -2.91 2.59
CA ALA A 139 -20.27 -3.15 2.88
C ALA A 139 -21.14 -2.88 1.65
N ASP A 140 -20.98 -1.70 1.04
CA ASP A 140 -21.77 -1.29 -0.12
C ASP A 140 -21.51 -2.18 -1.36
N TYR A 141 -20.30 -2.73 -1.49
CA TYR A 141 -19.98 -3.64 -2.61
C TYR A 141 -20.62 -5.02 -2.47
N LYS A 142 -20.95 -5.45 -1.24
CA LYS A 142 -21.57 -6.76 -0.96
C LYS A 142 -23.09 -6.73 -1.03
N GLU A 143 -23.69 -5.55 -1.07
CA GLU A 143 -25.14 -5.34 -1.28
C GLU A 143 -25.52 -5.50 -2.76
#